data_AF-A0A1C3JN20-F1
#
_entry.id   AF-A0A1C3JN20-F1
#
_cell.length_a   1.000
_cell.length_b   1.000
_cell.length_c   1.000
_cell.angle_alpha   90.00
_cell.angle_beta   90.00
_cell.angle_gamma   90.00
#
_symmetry.space_group_name_H-M   'P 1'
#
loop_
_entity.id
_entity.type
_entity.pdbx_description
1 polymer ?
#
loop_
_entity_poly.entity_id
_entity_poly.type
_entity_poly.pdbx_seq_one_letter_code
_entity_poly.pdbx_strand_id
1 'polypeptide(L)'
;MTTYAERSDALCDQLREIEHQANDGDQLFYCAYLLGLLGLHSAVEGDGEAAFDTYFEQELKATLEAESVSEHDQANILSLWQQIQ
;
A
#
# COMPACT_ATOMS: atom_id res chain seq x y z
N MET A 1 7.65 -11.89 16.22
CA MET A 1 7.23 -12.43 14.91
C MET A 1 6.10 -11.51 14.52
N THR A 2 6.32 -10.68 13.50
CA THR A 2 5.35 -9.66 13.09
C THR A 2 4.31 -10.34 12.21
N THR A 3 3.04 -10.26 12.59
CA THR A 3 1.92 -10.77 11.79
C THR A 3 1.68 -9.86 10.59
N TYR A 4 0.95 -10.35 9.58
CA TYR A 4 0.52 -9.54 8.44
C TYR A 4 -0.31 -8.32 8.88
N ALA A 5 -1.18 -8.48 9.88
CA ALA A 5 -1.95 -7.39 10.45
C ALA A 5 -1.05 -6.31 11.08
N GLU A 6 -0.09 -6.70 11.92
CA GLU A 6 0.85 -5.75 12.55
C GLU A 6 1.72 -5.03 11.50
N ARG A 7 2.17 -5.73 10.45
CA ARG A 7 2.93 -5.12 9.35
C ARG A 7 2.06 -4.14 8.57
N SER A 8 0.83 -4.52 8.24
CA SER A 8 -0.13 -3.65 7.56
C SER A 8 -0.45 -2.38 8.36
N ASP A 9 -0.63 -2.50 9.68
CA ASP A 9 -0.90 -1.35 10.55
C ASP A 9 0.28 -0.37 10.55
N ALA A 10 1.51 -0.88 10.64
CA ALA A 10 2.72 -0.05 10.58
C ALA A 10 2.86 0.72 9.26
N LEU A 11 2.52 0.08 8.13
CA LEU A 11 2.53 0.70 6.80
C LEU A 11 1.41 1.76 6.67
N CYS A 12 0.22 1.47 7.22
CA CYS A 12 -0.88 2.43 7.27
C CYS A 12 -0.51 3.68 8.07
N ASP A 13 0.20 3.55 9.18
CA ASP A 13 0.64 4.69 9.97
C ASP A 13 1.65 5.57 9.20
N GLN A 14 2.59 4.96 8.48
CA GLN A 14 3.51 5.71 7.59
C GLN A 14 2.75 6.46 6.48
N LEU A 15 1.76 5.81 5.86
CA LEU A 15 0.94 6.45 4.82
C LEU A 15 0.13 7.63 5.35
N ARG A 16 -0.39 7.54 6.59
CA ARG A 16 -1.11 8.67 7.24
C ARG A 16 -0.18 9.85 7.50
N GLU A 17 1.08 9.60 7.87
CA GLU A 17 2.08 10.67 8.02
C GLU A 17 2.34 11.38 6.67
N ILE A 18 2.46 10.61 5.59
CA ILE A 18 2.64 11.16 4.24
C ILE A 18 1.39 11.92 3.79
N GLU A 19 0.20 11.35 4.00
CA GLU A 19 -1.09 11.98 3.69
C GLU A 19 -1.24 13.34 4.39
N HIS A 20 -0.82 13.44 5.66
CA HIS A 20 -0.84 14.71 6.40
C HIS A 20 0.15 15.77 5.88
N GLN A 21 1.20 15.36 5.17
CA GLN A 21 2.20 16.26 4.58
C GLN A 21 1.90 16.57 3.11
N ALA A 22 1.08 15.76 2.45
CA ALA A 22 0.69 15.93 1.06
C ALA A 22 -0.09 17.23 0.87
N ASN A 23 0.26 17.99 -0.17
CA ASN A 23 -0.41 19.24 -0.52
C ASN A 23 -1.06 19.18 -1.92
N ASP A 24 -0.88 18.09 -2.65
CA ASP A 24 -1.48 17.85 -3.96
C ASP A 24 -2.48 16.68 -3.91
N GLY A 25 -3.50 16.77 -4.77
CA GLY A 25 -4.61 15.81 -4.79
C GLY A 25 -4.21 14.41 -5.24
N ASP A 26 -3.15 14.30 -6.05
CA ASP A 26 -2.69 13.02 -6.59
C ASP A 26 -2.01 12.21 -5.49
N GLN A 27 -1.13 12.83 -4.69
CA GLN A 27 -0.50 12.19 -3.54
C GLN A 27 -1.52 11.74 -2.48
N LEU A 28 -2.54 12.55 -2.21
CA LEU A 28 -3.66 12.15 -1.33
C LEU A 28 -4.41 10.94 -1.90
N PHE A 29 -4.66 10.90 -3.21
CA PHE A 29 -5.27 9.75 -3.87
C PHE A 29 -4.41 8.49 -3.76
N TYR A 30 -3.10 8.58 -3.99
CA TYR A 30 -2.19 7.43 -3.88
C TYR A 30 -2.12 6.88 -2.46
N CYS A 31 -2.08 7.75 -1.43
CA CYS A 31 -2.16 7.34 -0.03
C CYS A 31 -3.47 6.61 0.26
N ALA A 32 -4.61 7.19 -0.14
CA ALA A 32 -5.92 6.60 0.08
C ALA A 32 -6.07 5.23 -0.60
N TYR A 33 -5.51 5.07 -1.80
CA TYR A 33 -5.51 3.81 -2.53
C TYR A 33 -4.76 2.70 -1.78
N LEU A 34 -3.52 2.98 -1.36
CA LEU A 34 -2.70 2.02 -0.62
C LEU A 34 -3.32 1.70 0.75
N LEU A 35 -3.84 2.70 1.47
CA LEU A 35 -4.53 2.50 2.74
C LEU A 35 -5.74 1.56 2.61
N GLY A 36 -6.52 1.72 1.54
CA GLY A 36 -7.68 0.87 1.26
C GLY A 36 -7.28 -0.59 1.04
N LEU A 37 -6.25 -0.83 0.22
CA LEU A 37 -5.78 -2.19 -0.06
C LEU A 37 -5.09 -2.82 1.16
N LEU A 38 -4.23 -2.10 1.87
CA LEU A 38 -3.62 -2.60 3.10
C LEU A 38 -4.69 -3.04 4.10
N GLY A 39 -5.76 -2.25 4.27
CA GLY A 39 -6.91 -2.60 5.09
C GLY A 39 -7.56 -3.93 4.66
N LEU A 40 -7.72 -4.18 3.36
CA LEU A 40 -8.29 -5.42 2.84
C LEU A 40 -7.39 -6.63 3.08
N HIS A 41 -6.09 -6.47 2.84
CA HIS A 41 -5.12 -7.56 2.90
C HIS A 41 -4.59 -7.84 4.32
N SER A 42 -4.81 -6.94 5.28
CA SER A 42 -4.49 -7.14 6.70
C SER A 42 -5.24 -8.30 7.36
N ALA A 43 -6.40 -8.68 6.81
CA ALA A 43 -7.22 -9.79 7.30
C ALA A 43 -6.68 -11.18 6.91
N VAL A 44 -5.64 -11.24 6.07
CA VAL A 44 -5.02 -12.50 5.66
C VAL A 44 -4.12 -13.04 6.77
N GLU A 45 -4.32 -14.31 7.13
CA GLU A 45 -3.46 -15.00 8.09
C GLU A 45 -2.08 -15.23 7.47
N GLY A 46 -1.05 -14.70 8.14
CA GLY A 46 0.34 -14.82 7.71
C GLY A 46 1.28 -14.12 8.68
N ASP A 47 2.56 -14.46 8.57
CA ASP A 47 3.61 -13.93 9.43
C ASP A 47 4.86 -13.59 8.61
N GLY A 48 5.54 -12.53 9.03
CA GLY A 48 6.79 -12.05 8.44
C GLY A 48 6.59 -10.83 7.56
N GLU A 49 7.34 -9.77 7.86
CA GLU A 49 7.25 -8.48 7.16
C GLU A 49 7.58 -8.62 5.68
N ALA A 50 8.71 -9.25 5.33
CA ALA A 50 9.09 -9.48 3.94
C ALA A 50 8.10 -10.39 3.18
N ALA A 51 7.44 -11.31 3.89
CA ALA A 51 6.42 -12.17 3.30
C ALA A 51 5.15 -11.37 2.98
N PHE A 52 4.71 -10.50 3.91
CA PHE A 52 3.62 -9.56 3.69
C PHE A 52 3.94 -8.61 2.55
N ASP A 53 5.11 -7.97 2.55
CA ASP A 53 5.49 -6.98 1.55
C ASP A 53 5.50 -7.59 0.13
N THR A 54 6.02 -8.81 0.00
CA THR A 54 6.03 -9.54 -1.27
C THR A 54 4.61 -9.89 -1.73
N TYR A 55 3.79 -10.40 -0.80
CA TYR A 55 2.40 -10.74 -1.08
C TYR A 55 1.59 -9.51 -1.49
N PHE A 56 1.67 -8.43 -0.70
CA PHE A 56 0.94 -7.21 -0.95
C PHE A 56 1.36 -6.54 -2.26
N GLU A 57 2.65 -6.53 -2.61
CA GLU A 57 3.10 -5.98 -3.88
C GLU A 57 2.53 -6.74 -5.09
N GLN A 58 2.38 -8.06 -4.98
CA GLN A 58 1.76 -8.88 -6.03
C GLN A 58 0.27 -8.56 -6.19
N GLU A 59 -0.47 -8.47 -5.08
CA GLU A 59 -1.89 -8.13 -5.08
C GLU A 59 -2.13 -6.69 -5.55
N LEU A 60 -1.26 -5.76 -5.15
CA LEU A 60 -1.29 -4.37 -5.60
C LEU A 60 -1.16 -4.28 -7.12
N LYS A 61 -0.14 -4.93 -7.70
CA LYS A 61 0.05 -4.97 -9.16
C LYS A 61 -1.13 -5.60 -9.89
N ALA A 62 -1.64 -6.72 -9.39
CA ALA A 62 -2.79 -7.40 -9.97
C ALA A 62 -4.05 -6.52 -9.92
N THR A 63 -4.27 -5.80 -8.83
CA THR A 63 -5.43 -4.90 -8.66
C THR A 63 -5.33 -3.69 -9.59
N LEU A 64 -4.17 -3.04 -9.65
CA LEU A 64 -3.91 -1.91 -10.55
C LEU A 64 -4.19 -2.27 -12.02
N GLU A 65 -3.74 -3.46 -12.45
CA GLU A 65 -4.03 -3.99 -13.79
C GLU A 65 -5.53 -4.27 -13.99
N ALA A 66 -6.18 -4.94 -13.02
CA ALA A 66 -7.60 -5.29 -13.09
C ALA A 66 -8.52 -4.06 -13.13
N GLU A 67 -8.15 -2.99 -12.43
CA GLU A 67 -8.89 -1.72 -12.39
C GLU A 67 -8.56 -0.79 -13.55
N SER A 68 -7.65 -1.19 -14.45
CA SER A 68 -7.19 -0.36 -15.59
C SER A 68 -6.68 1.01 -15.15
N VAL A 69 -5.99 1.07 -14.01
CA VAL A 69 -5.35 2.29 -13.52
C VAL A 69 -4.31 2.77 -14.54
N SER A 70 -4.19 4.07 -14.74
CA SER A 70 -3.27 4.61 -15.76
C SER A 70 -1.82 4.24 -15.46
N GLU A 71 -0.98 4.02 -16.48
CA GLU A 71 0.44 3.68 -16.26
C GLU A 71 1.16 4.73 -15.40
N HIS A 72 0.75 6.00 -15.50
CA HIS A 72 1.27 7.09 -14.68
C HIS A 72 0.94 6.88 -13.19
N ASP A 73 -0.33 6.63 -12.87
CA ASP A 73 -0.78 6.42 -11.50
C ASP A 73 -0.23 5.12 -10.93
N GLN A 74 -0.15 4.05 -11.73
CA GLN A 74 0.49 2.80 -11.31
C GLN A 74 1.94 3.02 -10.89
N ALA A 75 2.71 3.76 -11.69
CA ALA A 75 4.10 4.06 -11.37
C ALA A 75 4.23 4.88 -10.07
N ASN A 76 3.35 5.87 -9.87
CA ASN A 76 3.37 6.70 -8.66
C ASN A 76 2.94 5.92 -7.41
N ILE A 77 1.90 5.09 -7.51
CA ILE A 77 1.42 4.22 -6.42
C ILE A 77 2.50 3.20 -6.03
N LEU A 78 3.14 2.56 -7.00
CA LEU A 78 4.23 1.62 -6.75
C LEU A 78 5.48 2.31 -6.17
N SER A 79 5.77 3.53 -6.62
CA SER A 79 6.85 4.34 -6.04
C SER A 79 6.57 4.72 -4.59
N LEU A 80 5.32 5.08 -4.27
CA LEU A 80 4.91 5.37 -2.90
C LEU A 80 4.99 4.13 -2.01
N TRP A 81 4.55 2.97 -2.54
CA TRP A 81 4.68 1.69 -1.85
C TRP A 81 6.14 1.38 -1.49
N GLN A 82 7.08 1.52 -2.42
CA GLN A 82 8.50 1.30 -2.17
C GLN A 82 9.12 2.28 -1.16
N GLN A 83 8.53 3.47 -0.99
CA GLN A 83 9.01 4.48 -0.07
C GLN A 83 8.71 4.14 1.41
N ILE A 84 7.60 3.44 1.66
CA ILE A 84 7.10 3.17 3.02
C ILE A 84 7.47 1.77 3.55
N GLN A 85 8.07 0.92 2.70
CA GLN A 85 8.54 -0.41 3.10
C GLN A 85 9.66 -0.33 4.15
#